data_AF-A0A365ZC23-F1
#
_entry.id   AF-A0A365ZC23-F1
#
_cell.length_a   1.000
_cell.length_b   1.000
_cell.length_c   1.000
_cell.angle_alpha   90.00
_cell.angle_beta   90.00
_cell.angle_gamma   90.00
#
_symmetry.space_group_name_H-M   'P 1'
#
loop_
_entity.id
_entity.type
_entity.pdbx_description
1 polymer ?
#
loop_
_entity_poly.entity_id
_entity_poly.type
_entity_poly.pdbx_seq_one_letter_code
_entity_poly.pdbx_strand_id
1 'polypeptide(L)'
;MERRERQRPRTREEYARGLPDYHDPTGGFGGAAPAYSALTLRIVLAAVTVVLCAGAAVLFAVNGIVWATVLLCVLAVGMAVDLGWVIHRKRRGEPG
;
A
#
# COMPACT_ATOMS: atom_id res chain seq x y z
N MET A 1 -3.03 -26.39 -25.33
CA MET A 1 -2.25 -25.44 -26.19
C MET A 1 -1.65 -24.28 -25.37
N GLU A 2 -1.27 -24.46 -24.10
CA GLU A 2 -0.93 -23.34 -23.19
C GLU A 2 0.58 -23.05 -22.99
N ARG A 3 1.48 -23.78 -23.66
CA ARG A 3 2.94 -23.62 -23.44
C ARG A 3 3.61 -22.49 -24.24
N ARG A 4 2.91 -21.82 -25.15
CA ARG A 4 3.53 -20.86 -26.11
C ARG A 4 3.60 -19.40 -25.64
N GLU A 5 2.88 -19.00 -24.59
CA GLU A 5 2.95 -17.61 -24.11
C GLU A 5 4.17 -17.28 -23.23
N ARG A 6 4.86 -18.29 -22.66
CA ARG A 6 6.05 -18.07 -21.80
C ARG A 6 7.31 -17.61 -22.54
N GLN A 7 7.31 -17.57 -23.88
CA GLN A 7 8.52 -17.27 -24.67
C GLN A 7 8.62 -15.82 -25.16
N ARG A 8 7.61 -14.97 -24.93
CA ARG A 8 7.78 -13.54 -25.23
C ARG A 8 8.57 -12.87 -24.11
N PRO A 9 9.70 -12.19 -24.42
CA PRO A 9 10.37 -11.37 -23.43
C PRO A 9 9.39 -10.31 -22.94
N ARG A 10 9.18 -10.27 -21.62
CA ARG A 10 8.28 -9.30 -20.99
C ARG A 10 8.76 -7.89 -21.28
N THR A 11 7.83 -6.99 -21.54
CA THR A 11 8.19 -5.60 -21.86
C THR A 11 8.66 -4.89 -20.60
N ARG A 12 9.47 -3.83 -20.76
CA ARG A 12 9.91 -3.00 -19.63
C ARG A 12 8.72 -2.45 -18.82
N GLU A 13 7.59 -2.22 -19.48
CA GLU A 13 6.33 -1.77 -18.88
C GLU A 13 5.71 -2.84 -17.96
N GLU A 14 5.79 -4.13 -18.31
CA GLU A 14 5.36 -5.23 -17.44
C GLU A 14 6.25 -5.36 -16.20
N TYR A 15 7.55 -5.18 -16.34
CA TYR A 15 8.46 -5.15 -15.18
C TYR A 15 8.23 -3.94 -14.29
N ALA A 16 7.97 -2.77 -14.88
CA ALA A 16 7.65 -1.54 -14.14
C ALA A 16 6.33 -1.65 -13.37
N ARG A 17 5.45 -2.58 -13.76
CA ARG A 17 4.19 -2.87 -13.08
C ARG A 17 4.36 -3.75 -11.83
N GLY A 18 5.55 -4.29 -11.56
CA GLY A 18 5.76 -5.22 -10.44
C GLY A 18 5.18 -6.60 -10.73
N LEU A 19 6.05 -7.61 -10.80
CA LEU A 19 5.66 -8.97 -11.12
C LEU A 19 5.19 -9.72 -9.86
N PRO A 20 4.09 -10.51 -9.92
CA PRO A 20 3.79 -11.49 -8.88
C PRO A 20 5.00 -12.42 -8.66
N ASP A 21 5.29 -12.77 -7.42
CA ASP A 21 6.41 -13.66 -7.02
C ASP A 21 7.82 -13.19 -7.37
N TYR A 22 8.00 -11.97 -7.87
CA TYR A 22 9.32 -11.51 -8.30
C TYR A 22 10.37 -11.48 -7.16
N HIS A 23 9.92 -11.30 -5.93
CA HIS A 23 10.76 -11.28 -4.73
C HIS A 23 10.43 -12.39 -3.73
N ASP A 24 9.70 -13.44 -4.15
CA ASP A 24 9.37 -14.55 -3.26
C ASP A 24 10.41 -15.69 -3.42
N PRO A 25 11.37 -15.85 -2.47
CA PRO A 25 12.33 -16.95 -2.52
C PRO A 25 11.67 -18.33 -2.30
N THR A 26 10.41 -18.35 -1.86
CA THR A 26 9.60 -19.56 -1.64
C THR A 26 8.52 -19.76 -2.70
N GLY A 27 8.47 -18.90 -3.72
CA GLY A 27 7.49 -18.96 -4.80
C GLY A 27 7.52 -20.32 -5.51
N GLY A 28 6.39 -21.01 -5.55
CA GLY A 28 6.24 -22.33 -6.17
C GLY A 28 6.74 -23.53 -5.36
N PHE A 29 7.26 -23.33 -4.14
CA PHE A 29 7.61 -24.41 -3.23
C PHE A 29 6.34 -24.98 -2.58
N GLY A 30 6.08 -26.28 -2.73
CA GLY A 30 4.94 -26.96 -2.10
C GLY A 30 3.54 -26.54 -2.59
N GLY A 31 3.43 -25.84 -3.71
CA GLY A 31 2.14 -25.34 -4.22
C GLY A 31 1.64 -24.06 -3.54
N ALA A 32 2.52 -23.31 -2.87
CA ALA A 32 2.20 -22.02 -2.29
C ALA A 32 1.63 -21.04 -3.33
N ALA A 33 0.57 -20.33 -2.95
CA ALA A 33 -0.04 -19.30 -3.79
C ALA A 33 0.93 -18.13 -4.01
N PRO A 34 0.86 -17.45 -5.16
CA PRO A 34 1.74 -16.32 -5.42
C PRO A 34 1.67 -15.24 -4.33
N ALA A 35 2.81 -14.76 -3.86
CA ALA A 35 2.94 -13.61 -2.98
C ALA A 35 2.52 -12.33 -3.72
N TYR A 36 1.33 -11.84 -3.39
CA TYR A 36 0.86 -10.52 -3.80
C TYR A 36 1.32 -9.46 -2.80
N SER A 37 1.67 -8.29 -3.31
CA SER A 37 2.00 -7.14 -2.46
C SER A 37 0.78 -6.79 -1.59
N ALA A 38 0.98 -6.57 -0.27
CA ALA A 38 -0.07 -6.21 0.70
C ALA A 38 -0.60 -4.76 0.51
N LEU A 39 -0.79 -4.36 -0.75
CA LEU A 39 -1.04 -3.01 -1.18
C LEU A 39 -2.42 -2.54 -0.71
N THR A 40 -3.44 -3.38 -0.90
CA THR A 40 -4.79 -3.11 -0.41
C THR A 40 -4.82 -2.97 1.12
N LEU A 41 -4.08 -3.81 1.85
CA LEU A 41 -3.98 -3.69 3.30
C LEU A 41 -3.33 -2.37 3.73
N ARG A 42 -2.26 -1.94 3.05
CA ARG A 42 -1.63 -0.64 3.33
C ARG A 42 -2.60 0.52 3.13
N ILE A 43 -3.41 0.49 2.07
CA ILE A 43 -4.46 1.50 1.84
C ILE A 43 -5.44 1.54 3.00
N VAL A 44 -5.94 0.37 3.43
CA VAL A 44 -6.92 0.29 4.53
C VAL A 44 -6.31 0.79 5.83
N LEU A 45 -5.10 0.33 6.18
CA LEU A 45 -4.41 0.75 7.41
C LEU A 45 -4.16 2.26 7.40
N ALA A 46 -3.61 2.81 6.31
CA ALA A 46 -3.35 4.24 6.21
C ALA A 46 -4.65 5.06 6.30
N ALA A 47 -5.72 4.64 5.62
CA ALA A 47 -7.03 5.31 5.69
C ALA A 47 -7.60 5.31 7.13
N VAL A 48 -7.58 4.15 7.81
CA VAL A 48 -8.04 4.04 9.20
C VAL A 48 -7.20 4.93 10.12
N THR A 49 -5.87 4.94 9.96
CA THR A 49 -4.99 5.80 10.77
C THR A 49 -5.28 7.28 10.54
N VAL A 50 -5.50 7.72 9.29
CA VAL A 50 -5.86 9.11 8.99
C VAL A 50 -7.16 9.49 9.70
N VAL A 51 -8.20 8.65 9.61
CA VAL A 51 -9.50 8.91 10.25
C VAL A 51 -9.38 8.97 11.77
N LEU A 52 -8.66 8.02 12.37
CA LEU A 52 -8.45 7.99 13.83
C LEU A 52 -7.64 9.20 14.31
N CYS A 53 -6.58 9.57 13.60
CA CYS A 53 -5.77 10.75 13.95
C CYS A 53 -6.59 12.03 13.84
N ALA A 54 -7.39 12.19 12.78
CA ALA A 54 -8.25 13.34 12.59
C ALA A 54 -9.30 13.44 13.71
N GLY A 55 -10.00 12.35 14.03
CA GLY A 55 -11.00 12.32 15.10
C GLY A 55 -10.39 12.61 16.47
N ALA A 56 -9.26 11.99 16.80
CA ALA A 56 -8.56 12.23 18.06
C ALA A 56 -7.97 13.65 18.15
N ALA A 57 -7.50 14.23 17.03
CA ALA A 57 -7.02 15.61 17.01
C ALA A 57 -8.14 16.59 17.34
N VAL A 58 -9.33 16.40 16.76
CA VAL A 58 -10.52 17.21 17.09
C VAL A 58 -10.88 17.05 18.57
N LEU A 59 -10.89 15.82 19.09
CA LEU A 59 -11.17 15.56 20.50
C LEU A 59 -10.17 16.26 21.44
N PHE A 60 -8.88 16.22 21.14
CA PHE A 60 -7.87 16.89 21.97
C PHE A 60 -7.88 18.41 21.82
N ALA A 61 -8.24 18.92 20.64
CA ALA A 61 -8.41 20.36 20.43
C ALA A 61 -9.53 20.92 21.31
N VAL A 62 -10.69 20.25 21.38
CA VAL A 62 -11.81 20.69 22.23
C VAL A 62 -11.50 20.59 23.73
N ASN A 63 -10.57 19.71 24.12
CA ASN A 63 -10.09 19.58 25.50
C ASN A 63 -8.87 20.46 25.82
N GLY A 64 -8.43 21.31 24.88
CA GLY A 64 -7.30 22.23 25.09
C GLY A 64 -5.92 21.57 25.13
N ILE A 65 -5.79 20.30 24.73
CA ILE A 65 -4.51 19.58 24.73
C ILE A 65 -3.78 19.85 23.40
N VAL A 66 -3.15 21.03 23.33
CA VAL A 66 -2.56 21.56 22.08
C VAL A 66 -1.44 20.67 21.54
N TRP A 67 -0.52 20.20 22.38
CA TRP A 67 0.63 19.41 21.92
C TRP A 67 0.20 18.09 21.27
N ALA A 68 -0.80 17.41 21.85
CA ALA A 68 -1.32 16.15 21.32
C ALA A 68 -2.08 16.37 20.00
N THR A 69 -2.83 17.48 19.91
CA THR A 69 -3.50 17.91 18.68
C THR A 69 -2.49 18.11 17.55
N VAL A 70 -1.42 18.85 17.80
CA VAL A 70 -0.36 19.12 16.80
C VAL A 70 0.30 17.80 16.36
N LEU A 71 0.66 16.92 17.31
CA LEU A 71 1.26 15.63 17.01
C LEU A 71 0.36 14.78 16.10
N LEU A 72 -0.93 14.68 16.42
CA LEU A 72 -1.89 13.91 15.63
C LEU A 72 -2.11 14.51 14.24
N CYS A 73 -2.12 15.84 14.11
CA CYS A 73 -2.18 16.49 12.80
C CYS A 73 -0.95 16.13 11.93
N VAL A 74 0.26 16.14 12.50
CA VAL A 74 1.48 15.76 11.78
C VAL A 74 1.40 14.29 11.33
N LEU A 75 0.98 13.38 12.20
CA LEU A 75 0.80 11.97 11.86
C LEU A 75 -0.27 11.77 10.78
N ALA A 76 -1.40 12.48 10.87
CA ALA A 76 -2.47 12.43 9.87
C ALA A 76 -1.96 12.87 8.50
N VAL A 77 -1.19 13.96 8.43
CA VAL A 77 -0.59 14.44 7.17
C VAL A 77 0.39 13.40 6.61
N GLY A 78 1.26 12.83 7.44
CA GLY A 78 2.20 11.80 7.01
C GLY A 78 1.49 10.58 6.42
N MET A 79 0.43 10.10 7.07
CA MET A 79 -0.37 8.97 6.59
C MET A 79 -1.21 9.31 5.36
N ALA A 80 -1.66 10.56 5.22
CA ALA A 80 -2.34 11.00 4.01
C ALA A 80 -1.41 11.01 2.79
N VAL A 81 -0.14 11.39 2.98
CA VAL A 81 0.90 11.32 1.93
C VAL A 81 1.18 9.86 1.57
N ASP A 82 1.35 8.96 2.55
CA ASP A 82 1.54 7.53 2.30
C ASP A 82 0.35 6.94 1.54
N LEU A 83 -0.88 7.22 1.99
CA LEU A 83 -2.10 6.78 1.32
C LEU A 83 -2.17 7.28 -0.12
N GLY A 84 -1.89 8.56 -0.36
CA GLY A 84 -1.85 9.15 -1.69
C GLY A 84 -0.79 8.50 -2.58
N TRP A 85 0.40 8.25 -2.05
CA TRP A 85 1.48 7.57 -2.76
C TRP A 85 1.12 6.13 -3.13
N VAL A 86 0.54 5.39 -2.19
CA VAL A 86 0.11 4.00 -2.38
C VAL A 86 -1.02 3.91 -3.41
N ILE A 87 -2.00 4.81 -3.36
CA ILE A 87 -3.07 4.90 -4.37
C ILE A 87 -2.50 5.25 -5.74
N HIS A 88 -1.59 6.23 -5.82
CA HIS A 88 -0.92 6.59 -7.07
C HIS A 88 -0.16 5.39 -7.67
N ARG A 89 0.53 4.65 -6.80
CA ARG A 89 1.23 3.42 -7.17
C ARG A 89 0.28 2.32 -7.65
N LYS A 90 -0.86 2.13 -6.97
CA LYS A 90 -1.93 1.20 -7.39
C LYS A 90 -2.46 1.55 -8.77
N ARG A 91 -2.69 2.83 -9.08
CA ARG A 91 -3.20 3.29 -10.38
C ARG A 91 -2.25 3.01 -11.54
N ARG A 92 -0.94 2.84 -11.27
CA ARG A 92 0.07 2.43 -12.26
C ARG A 92 0.06 0.93 -12.58
N GLY A 93 -0.79 0.17 -11.90
CA GLY A 93 -1.09 -1.24 -12.22
C GLY A 93 -0.39 -2.26 -11.34
N GLU A 94 0.23 -1.87 -10.23
CA GLU A 94 0.92 -2.83 -9.35
C GLU A 94 -0.03 -3.89 -8.77
N PRO A 95 0.31 -5.19 -8.87
CA PRO A 95 -0.52 -6.28 -8.36
C PRO A 95 -0.51 -6.31 -6.83
N GLY A 96 -1.70 -6.30 -6.27
CA GLY A 96 -2.01 -6.29 -4.83
C GLY A 96 -3.46 -5.89 -4.61
#